data_AF-A0A511WM12-F1
#
_entry.id   AF-A0A511WM12-F1
#
_cell.length_a   1.000
_cell.length_b   1.000
_cell.length_c   1.000
_cell.angle_alpha   90.00
_cell.angle_beta   90.00
_cell.angle_gamma   90.00
#
_symmetry.space_group_name_H-M   'P 1'
#
loop_
_entity.id
_entity.type
_entity.pdbx_description
1 polymer ?
#
loop_
_entity_poly.entity_id
_entity_poly.type
_entity_poly.pdbx_seq_one_letter_code
_entity_poly.pdbx_strand_id
1 'polypeptide(L)'
;MKKSEGFTMLETLSAFILLMVITLFTLPLLTELRIAQKDLQIEREATKLIQNEFFEHRMRNGPLPYTSKHQWTHEITLVITQEEEWIRGCVSWKNQRKENKEFCLHDKRE
;
A
#
# COMPACT_ATOMS: atom_id res chain seq x y z
N MET A 1 20.55 -26.76 52.96
CA MET A 1 20.02 -26.09 51.75
C MET A 1 20.62 -24.70 51.65
N LYS A 2 21.38 -24.41 50.59
CA LYS A 2 22.01 -23.09 50.39
C LYS A 2 20.92 -22.12 49.92
N LYS A 3 20.71 -21.00 50.63
CA LYS A 3 19.77 -19.95 50.22
C LYS A 3 20.23 -19.33 48.90
N SER A 4 19.40 -19.46 47.86
CA SER A 4 19.66 -19.01 46.48
C SER A 4 18.79 -17.82 46.06
N GLU A 5 18.16 -17.12 47.02
CA GLU A 5 17.14 -16.09 46.78
C GLU A 5 17.61 -14.95 45.84
N GLY A 6 18.89 -14.56 45.90
CA GLY A 6 19.46 -13.54 45.00
C GLY A 6 19.70 -14.01 43.56
N PHE A 7 19.92 -15.32 43.34
CA PHE A 7 20.15 -15.89 42.01
C PHE A 7 18.85 -15.93 41.20
N THR A 8 17.74 -16.31 41.84
CA THR A 8 16.40 -16.34 41.22
C THR A 8 15.90 -14.93 40.86
N MET A 9 16.23 -13.91 41.67
CA MET A 9 15.89 -12.53 41.36
C MET A 9 16.65 -12.00 40.13
N LEU A 10 17.93 -12.30 40.00
CA LEU A 10 18.72 -11.87 38.83
C LEU A 10 18.27 -12.59 37.55
N GLU A 11 17.97 -13.88 37.65
CA GLU A 11 17.48 -14.70 36.55
C GLU A 11 16.13 -14.17 36.03
N THR A 12 15.17 -13.93 36.92
CA THR A 12 13.86 -13.36 36.54
C THR A 12 13.97 -11.97 35.92
N LEU A 13 14.85 -11.12 36.46
CA LEU A 13 15.07 -9.78 35.94
C LEU A 13 15.72 -9.81 34.55
N SER A 14 16.68 -10.72 34.33
CA SER A 14 17.30 -10.92 33.03
C SER A 14 16.30 -11.45 31.98
N ALA A 15 15.45 -12.42 32.36
CA ALA A 15 14.40 -12.94 31.49
C ALA A 15 13.37 -11.86 31.12
N PHE A 16 13.01 -11.00 32.08
CA PHE A 16 12.09 -9.89 31.84
C PHE A 16 12.67 -8.83 30.90
N ILE A 17 13.97 -8.50 31.05
CA ILE A 17 14.66 -7.59 30.10
C ILE A 17 14.65 -8.19 28.70
N LEU A 18 14.98 -9.47 28.55
CA LEU A 18 14.95 -10.15 27.25
C LEU A 18 13.55 -10.12 26.64
N LEU A 19 12.53 -10.42 27.44
CA LEU A 19 11.13 -10.34 26.99
C LEU A 19 10.78 -8.92 26.55
N MET A 20 11.18 -7.90 27.31
CA MET A 20 10.92 -6.50 26.98
C MET A 20 11.62 -6.10 25.68
N VAL A 21 12.87 -6.51 25.48
CA VAL A 21 13.60 -6.29 24.22
C VAL A 21 12.83 -6.92 23.06
N ILE A 22 12.43 -8.19 23.18
CA ILE A 22 11.69 -8.89 22.12
C ILE A 22 10.37 -8.17 21.80
N THR A 23 9.59 -7.77 22.81
CA THR A 23 8.31 -7.10 22.57
C THR A 23 8.49 -5.72 21.95
N LEU A 24 9.49 -4.96 22.38
CA LEU A 24 9.82 -3.65 21.83
C LEU A 24 10.23 -3.69 20.36
N PHE A 25 10.82 -4.78 19.88
CA PHE A 25 11.15 -4.93 18.46
C PHE A 25 10.03 -5.57 17.64
N THR A 26 9.36 -6.61 18.18
CA THR A 26 8.35 -7.36 17.44
C THR A 26 7.06 -6.57 17.21
N LEU A 27 6.62 -5.78 18.19
CA LEU A 27 5.41 -4.96 18.05
C LEU A 27 5.50 -3.95 16.90
N PRO A 28 6.52 -3.05 16.84
CA PRO A 28 6.61 -2.09 15.74
C PRO A 28 6.82 -2.78 14.39
N LEU A 29 7.59 -3.88 14.34
CA LEU A 29 7.77 -4.64 13.11
C LEU A 29 6.45 -5.20 12.57
N LEU A 30 5.62 -5.76 13.44
CA LEU A 30 4.29 -6.27 13.07
C LEU A 30 3.37 -5.14 12.61
N THR A 31 3.44 -3.95 13.21
CA THR A 31 2.66 -2.81 12.75
C THR A 31 3.08 -2.32 11.38
N GLU A 32 4.39 -2.23 11.10
CA GLU A 32 4.91 -1.83 9.79
C GLU A 32 4.52 -2.84 8.70
N LEU A 33 4.62 -4.15 9.00
CA LEU A 33 4.19 -5.19 8.06
C LEU A 33 2.71 -5.08 7.70
N ARG A 34 1.84 -4.81 8.68
CA ARG A 34 0.40 -4.62 8.42
C ARG A 34 0.12 -3.38 7.58
N ILE A 35 0.86 -2.29 7.78
CA ILE A 35 0.73 -1.08 6.96
C ILE A 35 1.15 -1.38 5.52
N ALA A 36 2.32 -2.01 5.34
CA ALA A 36 2.83 -2.38 4.02
C ALA A 36 1.87 -3.33 3.27
N GLN A 37 1.26 -4.29 3.96
CA GLN A 37 0.25 -5.18 3.37
C GLN A 37 -0.98 -4.42 2.86
N LYS A 38 -1.47 -3.43 3.63
CA LYS A 38 -2.58 -2.59 3.21
C LYS A 38 -2.22 -1.71 2.02
N ASP A 39 -1.02 -1.13 2.02
CA ASP A 39 -0.53 -0.33 0.88
C ASP A 39 -0.45 -1.17 -0.41
N LEU A 40 0.12 -2.38 -0.31
CA LEU A 40 0.18 -3.33 -1.44
C LEU A 40 -1.19 -3.75 -1.94
N GLN A 41 -2.18 -3.88 -1.05
CA GLN A 41 -3.55 -4.19 -1.47
C GLN A 41 -4.14 -3.05 -2.30
N ILE A 42 -4.01 -1.80 -1.84
CA ILE A 42 -4.52 -0.62 -2.56
C ILE A 42 -3.83 -0.47 -3.92
N GLU A 43 -2.50 -0.68 -3.97
CA GLU A 43 -1.74 -0.61 -5.21
C GLU A 43 -2.20 -1.65 -6.24
N ARG A 44 -2.49 -2.88 -5.80
CA ARG A 44 -3.05 -3.93 -6.66
C ARG A 44 -4.45 -3.58 -7.16
N GLU A 45 -5.30 -3.00 -6.30
CA GLU A 45 -6.64 -2.56 -6.68
C GLU A 45 -6.59 -1.43 -7.71
N ALA A 46 -5.77 -0.40 -7.47
CA ALA A 46 -5.54 0.71 -8.39
C ALA A 46 -5.01 0.22 -9.75
N THR A 47 -4.02 -0.70 -9.73
CA THR A 47 -3.44 -1.27 -10.95
C THR A 47 -4.46 -2.07 -11.76
N LYS A 48 -5.27 -2.91 -11.10
CA LYS A 48 -6.33 -3.66 -11.77
C LYS A 48 -7.40 -2.73 -12.36
N LEU A 49 -7.76 -1.68 -11.62
CA LEU A 49 -8.73 -0.70 -12.06
C LEU A 49 -8.27 0.00 -13.34
N ILE A 50 -7.04 0.55 -13.35
CA ILE A 50 -6.53 1.23 -14.53
C ILE A 50 -6.39 0.27 -15.71
N GLN A 51 -5.95 -0.98 -15.50
CA GLN A 51 -5.87 -1.96 -16.58
C GLN A 51 -7.23 -2.23 -17.21
N ASN A 52 -8.27 -2.44 -16.40
CA ASN A 52 -9.62 -2.71 -16.89
C ASN A 52 -10.24 -1.48 -17.58
N GLU A 53 -10.22 -0.32 -16.94
CA GLU A 53 -10.83 0.89 -17.50
C GLU A 53 -10.08 1.40 -18.73
N PHE A 54 -8.75 1.36 -18.71
CA PHE A 54 -7.95 1.79 -19.86
C PHE A 54 -8.19 0.88 -21.06
N PHE A 55 -8.28 -0.44 -20.86
CA PHE A 55 -8.60 -1.39 -21.91
C PHE A 55 -10.02 -1.19 -22.47
N GLU A 56 -11.04 -1.06 -21.61
CA GLU A 56 -12.42 -0.80 -22.04
C GLU A 56 -12.53 0.54 -22.78
N HIS A 57 -11.83 1.57 -22.29
CA HIS A 57 -11.81 2.89 -22.91
C HIS A 57 -11.17 2.86 -24.29
N ARG A 58 -10.08 2.10 -24.46
CA ARG A 58 -9.45 1.85 -25.76
C ARG A 58 -10.40 1.11 -26.69
N MET A 59 -10.98 -0.01 -26.25
CA MET A 59 -11.86 -0.84 -27.08
C MET A 59 -13.11 -0.09 -27.57
N ARG A 60 -13.61 0.87 -26.79
CA ARG A 60 -14.80 1.66 -27.15
C ARG A 60 -14.46 2.97 -27.86
N ASN A 61 -13.18 3.29 -28.08
CA ASN A 61 -12.73 4.60 -28.55
C ASN A 61 -13.40 5.74 -27.76
N GLY A 62 -13.36 5.64 -26.43
CA GLY A 62 -14.07 6.58 -25.58
C GLY A 62 -13.58 8.03 -25.71
N PRO A 63 -14.40 8.99 -25.28
CA PRO A 63 -14.06 10.41 -25.36
C PRO A 63 -12.92 10.76 -24.39
N LEU A 64 -11.98 11.58 -24.86
CA LEU A 64 -10.89 12.11 -24.05
C LEU A 64 -11.06 13.63 -23.82
N PRO A 65 -10.67 14.17 -22.65
CA PRO A 65 -10.17 13.45 -21.48
C PRO A 65 -11.29 12.73 -20.73
N TYR A 66 -10.97 11.57 -20.15
CA TYR A 66 -11.87 10.79 -19.31
C TYR A 66 -11.38 10.82 -17.86
N THR A 67 -12.25 11.21 -16.93
CA THR A 67 -11.94 11.21 -15.50
C THR A 67 -12.98 10.40 -14.77
N SER A 68 -12.53 9.45 -13.95
CA SER A 68 -13.38 8.63 -13.12
C SER A 68 -12.89 8.65 -11.68
N LYS A 69 -13.81 8.77 -10.73
CA LYS A 69 -13.53 8.68 -9.30
C LYS A 69 -14.20 7.45 -8.75
N HIS A 70 -13.39 6.58 -8.15
CA HIS A 70 -13.87 5.39 -7.48
C HIS A 70 -13.74 5.56 -5.98
N GLN A 71 -14.87 5.43 -5.28
CA GLN A 71 -14.91 5.34 -3.83
C GLN A 71 -15.19 3.89 -3.44
N TRP A 72 -14.12 3.09 -3.35
CA TRP A 72 -14.19 1.78 -2.73
C TRP A 72 -13.84 1.94 -1.25
N THR A 73 -12.77 1.29 -0.79
CA THR A 73 -12.18 1.48 0.52
C THR A 73 -11.35 2.76 0.63
N HIS A 74 -10.91 3.30 -0.51
CA HIS A 74 -10.07 4.50 -0.64
C HIS A 74 -10.53 5.33 -1.85
N GLU A 75 -10.29 6.64 -1.81
CA GLU A 75 -10.52 7.51 -2.98
C GLU A 75 -9.41 7.26 -4.00
N ILE A 76 -9.80 6.69 -5.14
CA ILE A 76 -8.93 6.47 -6.30
C ILE A 76 -9.44 7.34 -7.44
N THR A 77 -8.55 8.17 -7.99
CA THR A 77 -8.85 9.04 -9.13
C THR A 77 -8.12 8.54 -10.36
N LEU A 78 -8.88 8.25 -11.40
CA LEU A 78 -8.38 7.81 -12.70
C LEU A 78 -8.58 8.93 -13.72
N VAL A 79 -7.55 9.18 -14.53
CA VAL A 79 -7.54 10.19 -15.59
C VAL A 79 -6.93 9.58 -16.83
N ILE A 80 -7.65 9.62 -17.95
CA ILE A 80 -7.15 9.24 -19.27
C ILE A 80 -7.11 10.48 -20.15
N THR A 81 -5.95 10.78 -20.70
CA THR A 81 -5.67 11.93 -21.56
C THR A 81 -4.99 11.49 -22.85
N GLN A 82 -5.17 12.29 -23.90
CA GLN A 82 -4.38 12.14 -25.11
C GLN A 82 -3.07 12.94 -24.97
N GLU A 83 -1.95 12.29 -25.22
CA GLU A 83 -0.63 12.91 -25.35
C GLU A 83 -0.14 12.63 -26.77
N GLU A 84 -0.39 13.59 -27.69
CA GLU A 84 -0.04 13.48 -29.11
C GLU A 84 -0.66 12.25 -29.80
N GLU A 85 0.17 11.30 -30.24
CA GLU A 85 -0.24 10.00 -30.83
C GLU A 85 -0.56 8.91 -29.79
N TRP A 86 -0.34 9.20 -28.51
CA TRP A 86 -0.47 8.25 -27.41
C TRP A 86 -1.67 8.59 -26.52
N ILE A 87 -2.19 7.56 -25.87
CA ILE A 87 -3.17 7.70 -24.79
C ILE A 87 -2.44 7.36 -23.50
N ARG A 88 -2.55 8.26 -22.52
CA ARG A 88 -2.00 8.08 -21.18
C ARG A 88 -3.14 7.94 -20.20
N GLY A 89 -3.14 6.85 -19.42
CA GLY A 89 -4.10 6.60 -18.35
C GLY A 89 -3.38 6.54 -17.01
N CYS A 90 -3.64 7.50 -16.13
CA CYS A 90 -3.06 7.57 -14.80
C CYS A 90 -4.11 7.29 -13.73
N VAL A 91 -3.72 6.52 -12.72
CA VAL A 91 -4.48 6.29 -11.51
C VAL A 91 -3.72 6.84 -10.31
N SER A 92 -4.40 7.59 -9.47
CA SER A 92 -3.83 8.28 -8.31
C SER A 92 -4.63 7.97 -7.04
N TRP A 93 -3.92 7.76 -5.94
CA TRP A 93 -4.51 7.43 -4.64
C TRP A 93 -3.62 7.91 -3.50
N LYS A 94 -4.18 7.96 -2.29
CA LYS A 94 -3.41 8.18 -1.06
C LYS A 94 -3.13 6.85 -0.37
N ASN A 95 -1.87 6.60 -0.04
CA ASN A 95 -1.48 5.42 0.74
C ASN A 95 -1.81 5.59 2.24
N GLN A 96 -1.54 4.56 3.05
CA GLN A 96 -1.77 4.59 4.50
C GLN A 96 -0.94 5.65 5.23
N ARG A 97 0.17 6.09 4.62
CA ARG A 97 1.04 7.18 5.11
C ARG A 97 0.60 8.56 4.62
N LYS A 98 -0.55 8.68 3.94
CA LYS A 98 -1.10 9.91 3.33
C LYS A 98 -0.23 10.50 2.22
N GLU A 99 0.69 9.73 1.67
CA GLU A 99 1.46 10.08 0.49
C GLU A 99 0.59 9.86 -0.75
N ASN A 100 0.62 10.80 -1.69
CA ASN A 100 -0.01 10.61 -2.99
C ASN A 100 0.88 9.68 -3.83
N LYS A 101 0.29 8.60 -4.32
CA LYS A 101 0.88 7.68 -5.28
C LYS A 101 0.15 7.83 -6.61
N GLU A 102 0.89 7.65 -7.68
CA GLU A 102 0.39 7.65 -9.04
C GLU A 102 1.01 6.50 -9.81
N PHE A 103 0.22 5.86 -10.66
CA PHE A 103 0.68 4.87 -11.62
C PHE A 103 0.04 5.16 -12.98
N CYS A 104 0.84 5.17 -14.04
CA CYS A 104 0.38 5.52 -15.38
C CYS A 104 0.69 4.41 -16.39
N LEU A 105 -0.28 4.15 -17.27
CA LEU A 105 -0.15 3.32 -18.47
C LEU A 105 -0.14 4.21 -19.71
N HIS A 106 0.60 3.78 -20.72
CA HIS A 106 0.74 4.49 -22.00
C HIS A 106 0.52 3.49 -23.12
N ASP A 107 -0.18 3.92 -24.17
CA ASP A 107 -0.49 3.05 -25.29
C ASP A 107 -0.75 3.88 -26.56
N LYS A 108 -0.53 3.27 -27.73
CA LYS A 108 -0.71 3.96 -29.01
C LYS A 108 -2.18 3.93 -29.40
N ARG A 109 -2.71 5.06 -29.88
CA ARG A 109 -4.03 5.09 -30.52
C ARG A 109 -3.86 4.59 -31.95
N GLU A 110 -4.35 3.38 -32.23
CA GLU A 110 -4.46 2.84 -33.61
C GLU A 110 -5.65 3.42 -34.36
#